data_AF-G4YSE8-F1
#
_entry.id   AF-G4YSE8-F1
#
_cell.length_a   1.000
_cell.length_b   1.000
_cell.length_c   1.000
_cell.angle_alpha   90.00
_cell.angle_beta   90.00
_cell.angle_gamma   90.00
#
_symmetry.space_group_name_H-M   'P 1'
#
loop_
_entity.id
_entity.type
_entity.pdbx_description
1 polymer ?
#
loop_
_entity_poly.entity_id
_entity_poly.type
_entity_poly.pdbx_seq_one_letter_code
_entity_poly.pdbx_strand_id
1 'polypeptide(L)'
;MTQAPADESETATLLSSAQHDLEAQTDTKDGQSPALKKVPKTATAAPSKILFLDGVRGLAALMVVTQHSHEYMQDLNLGACAVDAFFVLSSFLLTMLFMRKSEKLLAQGASYRKWGFTLADYFSKRFFRVYPLFALVATVLWMLPDEAKHRFYLIDSPESYDLFKVLTFDFHSRYFVLWTLPLEISYYFFIPVLVLGVLRLRRLWWVPFIPAYGWVVYEGWYTYRWDHMPLSPHAPTFVAGSMAAVLFVKFETWMKETRFEFTGRQIRAVRAVEFSALSILLSLSFRGLFFHWVHGNVAPTTPGFPFISVLLTVVLVVEMLLPSGLSSLLEWSALRYCGKVSFSIYLLHGFVIYNHGVKTQPSYYDRMFLRLGLTLMLATVSYHLVEYPSQLLAQRTTRYLAKQELQGSTEAVHSIQSKDRIVEGTGEVPSLLVYCRKPSFVKRTPPIA
;
A
#
# COMPACT_ATOMS: atom_id res chain seq x y z
N MET A 1 29.15 25.26 -25.66
CA MET A 1 29.08 26.14 -24.47
C MET A 1 27.60 26.41 -24.27
N THR A 2 26.91 25.96 -23.21
CA THR A 2 27.29 25.93 -21.80
C THR A 2 26.37 24.96 -21.04
N GLN A 3 26.98 24.15 -20.17
CA GLN A 3 26.52 23.41 -18.97
C GLN A 3 25.05 22.97 -18.78
N ALA A 4 24.90 21.65 -18.61
CA ALA A 4 23.76 20.98 -17.95
C ALA A 4 23.94 20.98 -16.42
N PRO A 5 22.87 21.01 -15.61
CA PRO A 5 23.00 20.90 -14.16
C PRO A 5 23.07 19.42 -13.74
N ALA A 6 24.18 19.08 -13.08
CA ALA A 6 24.37 17.84 -12.36
C ALA A 6 23.85 18.01 -10.93
N ASP A 7 22.62 17.57 -10.64
CA ASP A 7 22.12 17.48 -9.25
C ASP A 7 21.04 16.40 -9.01
N GLU A 8 20.65 15.62 -10.03
CA GLU A 8 19.67 14.53 -9.87
C GLU A 8 20.29 13.18 -9.46
N SER A 9 21.62 13.08 -9.50
CA SER A 9 22.37 11.84 -9.19
C SER A 9 22.63 11.65 -7.68
N GLU A 10 22.70 12.71 -6.89
CA GLU A 10 23.08 12.62 -5.47
C GLU A 10 21.90 12.22 -4.57
N THR A 11 20.67 12.62 -4.92
CA THR A 11 19.46 12.33 -4.14
C THR A 11 19.01 10.87 -4.23
N ALA A 12 19.28 10.18 -5.35
CA ALA A 12 19.02 8.74 -5.49
C ALA A 12 20.04 7.88 -4.71
N THR A 13 21.25 8.40 -4.50
CA THR A 13 22.38 7.68 -3.91
C THR A 13 22.29 7.65 -2.37
N LEU A 14 21.74 8.70 -1.75
CA LEU A 14 21.53 8.79 -0.30
C LEU A 14 20.44 7.87 0.27
N LEU A 15 19.52 7.39 -0.58
CA LEU A 15 18.50 6.41 -0.18
C LEU A 15 19.01 4.96 -0.18
N SER A 16 20.09 4.68 -0.93
CA SER A 16 20.72 3.37 -1.03
C SER A 16 21.78 3.14 0.06
N SER A 17 22.58 4.17 0.39
CA SER A 17 23.65 4.06 1.38
C SER A 17 23.15 3.76 2.80
N ALA A 18 21.99 4.31 3.19
CA ALA A 18 21.44 4.13 4.54
C ALA A 18 20.92 2.72 4.84
N GLN A 19 20.77 1.84 3.83
CA GLN A 19 20.47 0.42 4.01
C GLN A 19 21.73 -0.45 4.04
N HIS A 20 22.85 0.04 3.51
CA HIS A 20 24.09 -0.75 3.37
C HIS A 20 25.05 -0.60 4.56
N ASP A 21 24.90 0.45 5.37
CA ASP A 21 25.74 0.71 6.55
C ASP A 21 25.37 -0.14 7.78
N LEU A 22 24.30 -0.94 7.72
CA LEU A 22 23.82 -1.73 8.86
C LEU A 22 24.47 -3.13 8.99
N GLU A 23 25.26 -3.58 8.01
CA GLU A 23 25.87 -4.92 8.02
C GLU A 23 27.41 -4.92 8.13
N ALA A 24 28.06 -3.76 8.26
CA ALA A 24 29.52 -3.65 8.16
C ALA A 24 30.26 -3.16 9.42
N GLN A 25 29.62 -3.15 10.60
CA GLN A 25 30.27 -2.76 11.86
C GLN A 25 30.28 -3.88 12.90
N THR A 26 30.89 -5.00 12.55
CA THR A 26 31.50 -5.95 13.50
C THR A 26 32.64 -6.64 12.77
N ASP A 27 33.84 -6.06 12.79
CA ASP A 27 35.05 -6.85 12.96
C ASP A 27 36.24 -5.96 13.31
N THR A 28 36.79 -6.22 14.49
CA THR A 28 38.00 -5.61 15.06
C THR A 28 39.26 -6.13 14.35
N LYS A 29 40.27 -5.25 14.30
CA LYS A 29 41.63 -5.48 13.80
C LYS A 29 42.28 -6.77 14.31
N ASP A 30 42.93 -7.52 13.41
CA ASP A 30 44.36 -7.84 13.49
C ASP A 30 44.89 -8.59 12.24
N GLY A 31 46.10 -8.19 11.78
CA GLY A 31 47.17 -9.08 11.29
C GLY A 31 47.05 -9.87 9.97
N GLN A 32 47.78 -9.37 8.94
CA GLN A 32 48.50 -10.10 7.87
C GLN A 32 47.75 -10.92 6.78
N SER A 33 48.06 -10.57 5.52
CA SER A 33 47.71 -11.25 4.24
C SER A 33 48.44 -12.61 4.07
N PRO A 34 48.00 -13.57 3.20
CA PRO A 34 47.77 -13.32 1.77
C PRO A 34 46.56 -14.02 1.10
N ALA A 35 46.03 -13.33 0.08
CA ALA A 35 45.39 -13.84 -1.13
C ALA A 35 44.40 -15.02 -1.04
N LEU A 36 43.10 -14.71 -0.88
CA LEU A 36 42.01 -15.58 -1.33
C LEU A 36 41.16 -14.89 -2.41
N LYS A 37 40.94 -15.64 -3.50
CA LYS A 37 40.11 -15.30 -4.67
C LYS A 37 38.81 -14.61 -4.25
N LYS A 38 38.57 -13.41 -4.79
CA LYS A 38 37.27 -12.71 -4.70
C LYS A 38 36.18 -13.58 -5.32
N VAL A 39 35.40 -14.24 -4.48
CA VAL A 39 34.07 -14.74 -4.85
C VAL A 39 33.20 -13.52 -5.17
N PRO A 40 32.48 -13.47 -6.30
CA PRO A 40 31.60 -12.36 -6.59
C PRO A 40 30.53 -12.28 -5.49
N LYS A 41 30.48 -11.15 -4.77
CA LYS A 41 29.35 -10.84 -3.89
C LYS A 41 28.12 -10.75 -4.77
N THR A 42 27.26 -11.76 -4.69
CA THR A 42 25.90 -11.72 -5.24
C THR A 42 25.22 -10.50 -4.61
N ALA A 43 25.06 -9.43 -5.39
CA ALA A 43 24.35 -8.24 -4.95
C ALA A 43 22.94 -8.68 -4.56
N THR A 44 22.62 -8.56 -3.27
CA THR A 44 21.29 -8.77 -2.74
C THR A 44 20.38 -7.77 -3.44
N ALA A 45 19.56 -8.26 -4.38
CA ALA A 45 18.66 -7.41 -5.16
C ALA A 45 17.78 -6.60 -4.19
N ALA A 46 17.89 -5.27 -4.25
CA ALA A 46 16.99 -4.38 -3.54
C ALA A 46 15.54 -4.76 -3.89
N PRO A 47 14.59 -4.68 -2.94
CA PRO A 47 13.20 -5.04 -3.23
C PRO A 47 12.70 -4.18 -4.38
N SER A 48 12.34 -4.81 -5.50
CA SER A 48 11.82 -4.13 -6.68
C SER A 48 10.56 -3.36 -6.28
N LYS A 49 10.65 -2.03 -6.30
CA LYS A 49 9.47 -1.18 -6.17
C LYS A 49 8.59 -1.51 -7.38
N ILE A 50 7.34 -1.90 -7.15
CA ILE A 50 6.41 -2.22 -8.24
C ILE A 50 5.92 -0.91 -8.84
N LEU A 51 6.63 -0.42 -9.85
CA LEU A 51 6.53 0.95 -10.34
C LEU A 51 5.18 1.25 -10.98
N PHE A 52 4.58 0.28 -11.69
CA PHE A 52 3.30 0.50 -12.35
C PHE A 52 2.15 0.79 -11.37
N LEU A 53 2.23 0.30 -10.12
CA LEU A 53 1.22 0.60 -9.09
C LEU A 53 1.20 2.08 -8.70
N ASP A 54 2.35 2.76 -8.76
CA ASP A 54 2.40 4.22 -8.62
C ASP A 54 1.67 4.88 -9.81
N GLY A 55 1.84 4.32 -11.02
CA GLY A 55 1.10 4.75 -12.21
C GLY A 55 -0.41 4.66 -12.08
N VAL A 56 -0.94 3.54 -11.58
CA VAL A 56 -2.38 3.37 -11.33
C VAL A 56 -2.89 4.40 -10.31
N ARG A 57 -2.13 4.65 -9.24
CA ARG A 57 -2.47 5.71 -8.27
C ARG A 57 -2.49 7.10 -8.91
N GLY A 58 -1.53 7.37 -9.80
CA GLY A 58 -1.45 8.63 -10.53
C GLY A 58 -2.63 8.84 -11.45
N LEU A 59 -3.02 7.81 -12.20
CA LEU A 59 -4.20 7.82 -13.05
C LEU A 59 -5.47 8.05 -12.22
N ALA A 60 -5.63 7.34 -11.09
CA ALA A 60 -6.76 7.54 -10.18
C ALA A 60 -6.82 8.98 -9.65
N ALA A 61 -5.69 9.59 -9.28
CA ALA A 61 -5.65 10.98 -8.83
C ALA A 61 -6.13 11.95 -9.93
N LEU A 62 -5.70 11.74 -11.17
CA LEU A 62 -6.13 12.55 -12.31
C LEU A 62 -7.64 12.37 -12.58
N MET A 63 -8.16 11.14 -12.49
CA MET A 63 -9.60 10.87 -12.62
C MET A 63 -10.43 11.61 -11.57
N VAL A 64 -9.95 11.76 -10.33
CA VAL A 64 -10.61 12.58 -9.29
C VAL A 64 -10.66 14.05 -9.68
N VAL A 65 -9.55 14.61 -10.18
CA VAL A 65 -9.49 16.01 -10.64
C VAL A 65 -10.46 16.23 -11.81
N THR A 66 -10.50 15.29 -12.75
CA THR A 66 -11.40 15.32 -13.91
C THR A 66 -12.88 15.27 -13.50
N GLN A 67 -13.24 14.42 -12.53
CA GLN A 67 -14.62 14.35 -12.03
C GLN A 67 -15.08 15.68 -11.45
N HIS A 68 -14.28 16.26 -10.54
CA HIS A 68 -14.66 17.45 -9.78
C HIS A 68 -14.55 18.75 -10.58
N SER A 69 -13.92 18.74 -11.76
CA SER A 69 -13.86 19.91 -12.63
C SER A 69 -15.22 20.32 -13.21
N HIS A 70 -16.18 19.40 -13.24
CA HIS A 70 -17.50 19.56 -13.86
C HIS A 70 -17.50 19.89 -15.37
N GLU A 71 -16.36 19.71 -16.06
CA GLU A 71 -16.23 20.07 -17.48
C GLU A 71 -15.85 18.89 -18.39
N TYR A 72 -15.17 17.89 -17.87
CA TYR A 72 -14.68 16.76 -18.66
C TYR A 72 -15.43 15.50 -18.28
N MET A 73 -15.93 14.77 -19.28
CA MET A 73 -16.39 13.38 -19.10
C MET A 73 -17.39 13.21 -17.93
N GLN A 74 -18.29 14.19 -17.75
CA GLN A 74 -19.23 14.25 -16.62
C GLN A 74 -20.31 13.18 -16.68
N ASP A 75 -20.53 12.65 -17.88
CA ASP A 75 -21.33 11.46 -18.08
C ASP A 75 -20.60 10.20 -17.58
N LEU A 76 -19.44 10.28 -16.93
CA LEU A 76 -18.75 9.10 -16.40
C LEU A 76 -18.54 9.26 -14.89
N ASN A 77 -18.61 8.14 -14.17
CA ASN A 77 -18.36 8.11 -12.73
C ASN A 77 -16.86 7.91 -12.45
N LEU A 78 -16.01 8.78 -13.01
CA LEU A 78 -14.54 8.67 -12.91
C LEU A 78 -14.07 8.81 -11.46
N GLY A 79 -14.70 9.68 -10.67
CA GLY A 79 -14.42 9.83 -9.24
C GLY A 79 -14.66 8.53 -8.46
N ALA A 80 -15.77 7.85 -8.73
CA ALA A 80 -16.11 6.57 -8.11
C ALA A 80 -15.09 5.47 -8.46
N CYS A 81 -14.74 5.35 -9.74
CA CYS A 81 -13.71 4.41 -10.21
C CYS A 81 -12.34 4.70 -9.56
N ALA A 82 -11.99 5.97 -9.40
CA ALA A 82 -10.75 6.37 -8.77
C ALA A 82 -10.72 6.03 -7.26
N VAL A 83 -11.82 6.23 -6.55
CA VAL A 83 -11.94 5.85 -5.13
C VAL A 83 -11.82 4.33 -4.97
N ASP A 84 -12.49 3.54 -5.81
CA ASP A 84 -12.33 2.07 -5.83
C ASP A 84 -10.86 1.68 -6.06
N ALA A 85 -10.18 2.33 -7.02
CA ALA A 85 -8.77 2.08 -7.29
C ALA A 85 -7.88 2.43 -6.08
N PHE A 86 -8.12 3.55 -5.40
CA PHE A 86 -7.37 3.90 -4.19
C PHE A 86 -7.59 2.89 -3.06
N PHE A 87 -8.83 2.47 -2.81
CA PHE A 87 -9.15 1.48 -1.78
C PHE A 87 -8.54 0.11 -2.06
N VAL A 88 -8.64 -0.37 -3.31
CA VAL A 88 -8.01 -1.62 -3.75
C VAL A 88 -6.49 -1.56 -3.62
N LEU A 89 -5.85 -0.49 -4.13
CA LEU A 89 -4.39 -0.36 -4.08
C LEU A 89 -3.88 -0.24 -2.64
N SER A 90 -4.61 0.48 -1.78
CA SER A 90 -4.26 0.61 -0.38
C SER A 90 -4.32 -0.74 0.32
N SER A 91 -5.45 -1.44 0.26
CA SER A 91 -5.60 -2.73 0.92
C SER A 91 -4.67 -3.80 0.35
N PHE A 92 -4.44 -3.80 -0.97
CA PHE A 92 -3.52 -4.71 -1.63
C PHE A 92 -2.08 -4.53 -1.15
N LEU A 93 -1.53 -3.31 -1.25
CA LEU A 93 -0.14 -3.03 -0.91
C LEU A 93 0.13 -3.24 0.59
N LEU A 94 -0.78 -2.79 1.45
CA LEU A 94 -0.63 -2.93 2.90
C LEU A 94 -0.71 -4.41 3.31
N THR A 95 -1.66 -5.17 2.76
CA THR A 95 -1.79 -6.61 3.05
C THR A 95 -0.58 -7.38 2.53
N MET A 96 -0.11 -7.13 1.30
CA MET A 96 1.06 -7.80 0.74
C MET A 96 2.31 -7.55 1.59
N LEU A 97 2.58 -6.28 1.95
CA LEU A 97 3.75 -5.92 2.74
C LEU A 97 3.69 -6.52 4.16
N PHE A 98 2.53 -6.45 4.80
CA PHE A 98 2.34 -6.98 6.16
C PHE A 98 2.38 -8.51 6.17
N MET A 99 1.82 -9.19 5.17
CA MET A 99 1.88 -10.65 5.00
C MET A 99 3.33 -11.14 4.86
N ARG A 100 4.11 -10.55 3.94
CA ARG A 100 5.52 -10.90 3.74
C ARG A 100 6.36 -10.66 5.01
N LYS A 101 6.09 -9.58 5.75
CA LYS A 101 6.76 -9.30 7.03
C LYS A 101 6.36 -10.33 8.09
N SER A 102 5.08 -10.69 8.16
CA SER A 102 4.52 -11.66 9.11
C SER A 102 5.04 -13.08 8.88
N GLU A 103 5.16 -13.54 7.63
CA GLU A 103 5.75 -14.84 7.29
C GLU A 103 7.21 -14.94 7.79
N LYS A 104 8.00 -13.88 7.61
CA LYS A 104 9.37 -13.81 8.13
C LYS A 104 9.42 -13.86 9.66
N LEU A 105 8.52 -13.16 10.34
CA LEU A 105 8.45 -13.16 11.81
C LEU A 105 8.08 -14.54 12.36
N LEU A 106 7.12 -15.22 11.74
CA LEU A 106 6.73 -16.58 12.12
C LEU A 106 7.87 -17.58 11.89
N ALA A 107 8.56 -17.50 10.75
CA ALA A 107 9.70 -18.37 10.45
C ALA A 107 10.86 -18.19 11.45
N GLN A 108 11.03 -16.97 12.00
CA GLN A 108 12.04 -16.66 13.01
C GLN A 108 11.61 -16.98 14.45
N GLY A 109 10.39 -17.47 14.68
CA GLY A 109 9.88 -17.70 16.04
C GLY A 109 9.80 -16.42 16.88
N ALA A 110 9.41 -15.30 16.26
CA ALA A 110 9.43 -13.98 16.90
C ALA A 110 8.60 -13.91 18.20
N SER A 111 9.19 -13.31 19.23
CA SER A 111 8.51 -12.99 20.51
C SER A 111 7.33 -12.02 20.32
N TYR A 112 6.35 -12.06 21.24
CA TYR A 112 5.23 -11.11 21.31
C TYR A 112 5.69 -9.64 21.30
N ARG A 113 6.84 -9.34 21.91
CA ARG A 113 7.40 -7.98 21.90
C ARG A 113 7.77 -7.51 20.49
N LYS A 114 8.37 -8.40 19.69
CA LYS A 114 8.75 -8.12 18.28
C LYS A 114 7.52 -7.91 17.39
N TRP A 115 6.43 -8.64 17.67
CA TRP A 115 5.13 -8.39 17.05
C TRP A 115 4.58 -7.00 17.40
N GLY A 116 4.66 -6.60 18.67
CA GLY A 116 4.27 -5.26 19.12
C GLY A 116 5.02 -4.14 18.39
N PHE A 117 6.36 -4.24 18.29
CA PHE A 117 7.16 -3.27 17.53
C PHE A 117 6.85 -3.26 16.04
N THR A 118 6.58 -4.43 15.44
CA THR A 118 6.19 -4.52 14.02
C THR A 118 4.86 -3.84 13.75
N LEU A 119 3.90 -3.99 14.66
CA LEU A 119 2.58 -3.36 14.55
C LEU A 119 2.68 -1.85 14.76
N ALA A 120 3.48 -1.40 15.74
CA ALA A 120 3.77 0.01 15.95
C ALA A 120 4.43 0.67 14.72
N ASP A 121 5.42 0.00 14.12
CA ASP A 121 6.07 0.44 12.88
C ASP A 121 5.09 0.49 11.69
N TYR A 122 4.15 -0.46 11.62
CA TYR A 122 3.10 -0.45 10.60
C TYR A 122 2.19 0.78 10.75
N PHE A 123 1.63 1.00 11.95
CA PHE A 123 0.71 2.11 12.18
C PHE A 123 1.41 3.48 12.10
N SER A 124 2.66 3.60 12.58
CA SER A 124 3.40 4.86 12.50
C SER A 124 3.58 5.30 11.03
N LYS A 125 3.96 4.37 10.15
CA LYS A 125 4.12 4.66 8.71
C LYS A 125 2.82 5.12 8.07
N ARG A 126 1.67 4.57 8.48
CA ARG A 126 0.35 4.98 7.95
C ARG A 126 -0.11 6.31 8.51
N PHE A 127 0.09 6.52 9.81
CA PHE A 127 -0.18 7.80 10.45
C PHE A 127 0.59 8.93 9.76
N PHE A 128 1.92 8.83 9.67
CA PHE A 128 2.75 9.85 9.04
C PHE A 128 2.54 9.98 7.51
N ARG A 129 2.00 8.96 6.85
CA ARG A 129 1.67 9.06 5.42
C ARG A 129 0.40 9.89 5.17
N VAL A 130 -0.60 9.79 6.05
CA VAL A 130 -1.96 10.30 5.81
C VAL A 130 -2.29 11.48 6.72
N TYR A 131 -2.10 11.32 8.04
CA TYR A 131 -2.67 12.21 9.04
C TYR A 131 -2.12 13.65 9.02
N PRO A 132 -0.81 13.92 8.84
CA PRO A 132 -0.29 15.28 8.92
C PRO A 132 -0.83 16.23 7.86
N LEU A 133 -0.92 15.81 6.60
CA LEU A 133 -1.51 16.64 5.56
C LEU A 133 -3.02 16.78 5.75
N PHE A 134 -3.70 15.71 6.15
CA PHE A 134 -5.12 15.77 6.52
C PHE A 134 -5.37 16.81 7.64
N ALA A 135 -4.61 16.75 8.73
CA ALA A 135 -4.74 17.66 9.85
C ALA A 135 -4.42 19.11 9.46
N LEU A 136 -3.44 19.31 8.58
CA LEU A 136 -3.15 20.63 8.01
C LEU A 136 -4.34 21.17 7.22
N VAL A 137 -4.93 20.37 6.33
CA VAL A 137 -6.10 20.79 5.54
C VAL A 137 -7.29 21.09 6.44
N ALA A 138 -7.57 20.24 7.44
CA ALA A 138 -8.63 20.50 8.42
C ALA A 138 -8.40 21.82 9.18
N THR A 139 -7.16 22.07 9.59
CA THR A 139 -6.80 23.32 10.29
C THR A 139 -6.93 24.54 9.38
N VAL A 140 -6.51 24.44 8.12
CA VAL A 140 -6.68 25.52 7.12
C VAL A 140 -8.16 25.81 6.88
N LEU A 141 -8.99 24.78 6.75
CA LEU A 141 -10.44 24.95 6.60
C LEU A 141 -11.06 25.64 7.82
N TRP A 142 -10.64 25.28 9.03
CA TRP A 142 -11.09 25.94 10.26
C TRP A 142 -10.77 27.44 10.27
N MET A 143 -9.58 27.84 9.78
CA MET A 143 -9.14 29.24 9.74
C MET A 143 -9.79 30.07 8.62
N LEU A 144 -10.32 29.43 7.57
CA LEU A 144 -10.91 30.12 6.43
C LEU A 144 -12.28 30.74 6.78
N PRO A 145 -12.68 31.85 6.14
CA PRO A 145 -14.03 32.38 6.27
C PRO A 145 -15.06 31.40 5.70
N ASP A 146 -16.31 31.49 6.17
CA ASP A 146 -17.38 30.53 5.85
C ASP A 146 -17.65 30.43 4.34
N GLU A 147 -17.58 31.56 3.62
CA GLU A 147 -17.69 31.58 2.16
C GLU A 147 -16.61 30.74 1.47
N ALA A 148 -15.38 30.76 2.00
CA ALA A 148 -14.27 29.99 1.45
C ALA A 148 -14.39 28.50 1.81
N LYS A 149 -14.88 28.17 3.02
CA LYS A 149 -15.19 26.79 3.42
C LYS A 149 -16.22 26.16 2.46
N HIS A 150 -17.34 26.86 2.24
CA HIS A 150 -18.38 26.44 1.31
C HIS A 150 -17.83 26.29 -0.12
N ARG A 151 -17.05 27.27 -0.59
CA ARG A 151 -16.49 27.25 -1.95
C ARG A 151 -15.52 26.10 -2.20
N PHE A 152 -14.53 25.90 -1.35
CA PHE A 152 -13.42 24.99 -1.63
C PHE A 152 -13.68 23.54 -1.23
N TYR A 153 -14.55 23.34 -0.23
CA TYR A 153 -14.82 22.03 0.36
C TYR A 153 -16.31 21.71 0.45
N LEU A 154 -17.16 22.45 -0.29
CA LEU A 154 -18.59 22.16 -0.45
C LEU A 154 -19.30 21.92 0.90
N ILE A 155 -18.93 22.72 1.91
CA ILE A 155 -19.49 22.60 3.25
C ILE A 155 -20.82 23.36 3.27
N ASP A 156 -21.94 22.65 3.37
CA ASP A 156 -23.29 23.24 3.32
C ASP A 156 -23.58 24.16 4.52
N SER A 157 -23.12 23.75 5.71
CA SER A 157 -23.29 24.48 6.98
C SER A 157 -21.93 24.84 7.57
N PRO A 158 -21.18 25.80 6.99
CA PRO A 158 -19.82 26.15 7.41
C PRO A 158 -19.74 26.66 8.86
N GLU A 159 -20.81 27.24 9.38
CA GLU A 159 -20.96 27.68 10.78
C GLU A 159 -20.92 26.51 11.77
N SER A 160 -21.26 25.30 11.32
CA SER A 160 -21.22 24.08 12.14
C SER A 160 -19.86 23.39 12.14
N TYR A 161 -18.86 23.98 11.46
CA TYR A 161 -17.53 23.38 11.33
C TYR A 161 -16.83 23.27 12.69
N ASP A 162 -16.61 22.03 13.12
CA ASP A 162 -15.90 21.70 14.36
C ASP A 162 -14.59 20.97 14.03
N LEU A 163 -13.47 21.63 14.30
CA LEU A 163 -12.14 21.09 14.02
C LEU A 163 -11.89 19.78 14.76
N PHE A 164 -12.34 19.65 16.01
CA PHE A 164 -12.15 18.44 16.78
C PHE A 164 -12.89 17.26 16.15
N LYS A 165 -14.16 17.46 15.78
CA LYS A 165 -14.96 16.42 15.11
C LYS A 165 -14.35 15.97 13.78
N VAL A 166 -13.84 16.91 12.99
CA VAL A 166 -13.13 16.59 11.74
C VAL A 166 -11.87 15.76 12.04
N LEU A 167 -11.01 16.23 12.95
CA LEU A 167 -9.76 15.56 13.30
C LEU A 167 -9.95 14.16 13.91
N THR A 168 -11.10 13.90 14.54
CA THR A 168 -11.50 12.60 15.10
C THR A 168 -12.37 11.76 14.16
N PHE A 169 -12.55 12.18 12.90
CA PHE A 169 -13.30 11.44 11.88
C PHE A 169 -14.79 11.19 12.22
N ASP A 170 -15.43 12.15 12.89
CA ASP A 170 -16.88 12.12 13.16
C ASP A 170 -17.67 11.88 11.87
N PHE A 171 -18.79 11.14 11.95
CA PHE A 171 -19.54 10.74 10.78
C PHE A 171 -20.11 11.92 9.99
N HIS A 172 -20.60 12.95 10.66
CA HIS A 172 -21.26 14.09 10.03
C HIS A 172 -20.28 15.16 9.55
N SER A 173 -19.05 15.15 10.06
CA SER A 173 -17.99 16.12 9.69
C SER A 173 -17.05 15.63 8.57
N ARG A 174 -17.52 14.70 7.73
CA ARG A 174 -16.74 14.08 6.64
C ARG A 174 -16.80 14.85 5.32
N TYR A 175 -16.56 16.15 5.35
CA TYR A 175 -16.81 17.02 4.20
C TYR A 175 -16.06 16.63 2.91
N PHE A 176 -16.72 16.78 1.77
CA PHE A 176 -16.18 16.68 0.41
C PHE A 176 -15.40 15.38 0.12
N VAL A 177 -14.07 15.39 0.21
CA VAL A 177 -13.21 14.23 -0.06
C VAL A 177 -12.71 13.55 1.22
N LEU A 178 -12.96 14.16 2.39
CA LEU A 178 -12.48 13.63 3.68
C LEU A 178 -13.18 12.35 4.09
N TRP A 179 -14.36 12.05 3.53
CA TRP A 179 -15.12 10.84 3.87
C TRP A 179 -14.40 9.54 3.58
N THR A 180 -13.42 9.52 2.66
CA THR A 180 -12.68 8.30 2.33
C THR A 180 -11.64 7.91 3.39
N LEU A 181 -11.10 8.89 4.14
CA LEU A 181 -10.04 8.66 5.11
C LEU A 181 -10.46 7.79 6.30
N PRO A 182 -11.62 8.03 6.96
CA PRO A 182 -12.10 7.15 8.04
C PRO A 182 -12.24 5.70 7.59
N LEU A 183 -12.73 5.46 6.37
CA LEU A 183 -12.90 4.12 5.80
C LEU A 183 -11.55 3.43 5.65
N GLU A 184 -10.59 4.12 5.05
CA GLU A 184 -9.24 3.61 4.83
C GLU A 184 -8.53 3.30 6.16
N ILE A 185 -8.57 4.23 7.12
CA ILE A 185 -7.96 4.07 8.44
C ILE A 185 -8.61 2.91 9.21
N SER A 186 -9.95 2.80 9.18
CA SER A 186 -10.66 1.68 9.82
C SER A 186 -10.21 0.34 9.24
N TYR A 187 -10.00 0.27 7.92
CA TYR A 187 -9.53 -0.95 7.26
C TYR A 187 -8.08 -1.30 7.62
N TYR A 188 -7.22 -0.32 7.95
CA TYR A 188 -5.86 -0.59 8.41
C TYR A 188 -5.81 -1.45 9.68
N PHE A 189 -6.81 -1.33 10.56
CA PHE A 189 -6.92 -2.18 11.76
C PHE A 189 -7.37 -3.60 11.43
N PHE A 190 -8.12 -3.78 10.34
CA PHE A 190 -8.58 -5.09 9.88
C PHE A 190 -7.45 -5.92 9.25
N ILE A 191 -6.51 -5.29 8.55
CA ILE A 191 -5.42 -5.98 7.81
C ILE A 191 -4.58 -6.92 8.70
N PRO A 192 -4.07 -6.50 9.88
CA PRO A 192 -3.33 -7.39 10.76
C PRO A 192 -4.12 -8.64 11.17
N VAL A 193 -5.41 -8.47 11.47
CA VAL A 193 -6.30 -9.58 11.87
C VAL A 193 -6.49 -10.55 10.70
N LEU A 194 -6.76 -10.05 9.50
CA LEU A 194 -6.90 -10.86 8.30
C LEU A 194 -5.62 -11.65 8.02
N VAL A 195 -4.47 -10.99 8.02
CA VAL A 195 -3.16 -11.62 7.72
C VAL A 195 -2.83 -12.71 8.74
N LEU A 196 -2.98 -12.41 10.03
CA LEU A 196 -2.74 -13.39 11.09
C LEU A 196 -3.71 -14.57 11.01
N GLY A 197 -4.98 -14.32 10.70
CA GLY A 197 -5.99 -15.36 10.47
C GLY A 197 -5.60 -16.30 9.33
N VAL A 198 -5.21 -15.75 8.19
CA VAL A 198 -4.74 -16.52 7.01
C VAL A 198 -3.53 -17.37 7.38
N LEU A 199 -2.54 -16.79 8.06
CA LEU A 199 -1.32 -17.51 8.47
C LEU A 199 -1.62 -18.61 9.49
N ARG A 200 -2.59 -18.38 10.40
CA ARG A 200 -3.01 -19.35 11.42
C ARG A 200 -3.70 -20.56 10.82
N LEU A 201 -4.46 -20.38 9.74
CA LEU A 201 -5.18 -21.44 9.02
C LEU A 201 -4.26 -22.35 8.19
N ARG A 202 -2.99 -21.96 7.97
CA ARG A 202 -1.97 -22.74 7.24
C ARG A 202 -2.47 -23.28 5.91
N ARG A 203 -2.78 -24.58 5.79
CA ARG A 203 -3.27 -25.24 4.56
C ARG A 203 -4.76 -24.99 4.29
N LEU A 204 -5.53 -24.60 5.30
CA LEU A 204 -6.98 -24.39 5.22
C LEU A 204 -7.37 -22.93 4.94
N TRP A 205 -6.40 -22.07 4.58
CA TRP A 205 -6.63 -20.65 4.29
C TRP A 205 -7.65 -20.42 3.16
N TRP A 206 -7.75 -21.34 2.21
CA TRP A 206 -8.67 -21.25 1.06
C TRP A 206 -10.14 -21.48 1.46
N VAL A 207 -10.39 -22.18 2.57
CA VAL A 207 -11.75 -22.54 3.02
C VAL A 207 -12.61 -21.29 3.31
N PRO A 208 -12.17 -20.29 4.10
CA PRO A 208 -12.91 -19.04 4.27
C PRO A 208 -12.76 -18.09 3.07
N PHE A 209 -11.74 -18.26 2.23
CA PHE A 209 -11.50 -17.39 1.09
C PHE A 209 -12.52 -17.58 -0.03
N ILE A 210 -12.93 -18.81 -0.32
CA ILE A 210 -13.95 -19.08 -1.35
C ILE A 210 -15.28 -18.37 -1.05
N PRO A 211 -15.92 -18.55 0.13
CA PRO A 211 -17.16 -17.85 0.45
C PRO A 211 -16.94 -16.34 0.58
N ALA A 212 -15.78 -15.88 1.08
CA ALA A 212 -15.48 -14.45 1.12
C ALA A 212 -15.38 -13.84 -0.30
N TYR A 213 -14.80 -14.56 -1.26
CA TYR A 213 -14.74 -14.11 -2.65
C TYR A 213 -16.14 -14.06 -3.27
N GLY A 214 -16.96 -15.09 -3.02
CA GLY A 214 -18.36 -15.13 -3.43
C GLY A 214 -19.16 -13.94 -2.85
N TRP A 215 -18.95 -13.64 -1.56
CA TRP A 215 -19.52 -12.47 -0.90
C TRP A 215 -19.09 -11.15 -1.54
N VAL A 216 -17.79 -10.98 -1.82
CA VAL A 216 -17.27 -9.77 -2.47
C VAL A 216 -17.91 -9.55 -3.84
N VAL A 217 -18.05 -10.62 -4.63
CA VAL A 217 -18.70 -10.56 -5.95
C VAL A 217 -20.20 -10.29 -5.82
N TYR A 218 -20.87 -10.94 -4.86
CA TYR A 218 -22.29 -10.75 -4.59
C TYR A 218 -22.60 -9.32 -4.17
N GLU A 219 -21.94 -8.81 -3.12
CA GLU A 219 -22.13 -7.44 -2.64
C GLU A 219 -21.77 -6.42 -3.72
N GLY A 220 -20.69 -6.66 -4.48
CA GLY A 220 -20.31 -5.81 -5.60
C GLY A 220 -21.38 -5.70 -6.69
N TRP A 221 -22.24 -6.70 -6.83
CA TRP A 221 -23.30 -6.74 -7.84
C TRP A 221 -24.65 -6.25 -7.33
N TYR A 222 -24.97 -6.52 -6.06
CA TYR A 222 -26.30 -6.32 -5.50
C TYR A 222 -26.41 -5.15 -4.52
N THR A 223 -25.29 -4.66 -3.99
CA THR A 223 -25.27 -3.61 -2.97
C THR A 223 -24.87 -2.26 -3.56
N TYR A 224 -25.71 -1.26 -3.34
CA TYR A 224 -25.43 0.11 -3.77
C TYR A 224 -24.45 0.80 -2.84
N ARG A 225 -23.58 1.62 -3.44
CA ARG A 225 -22.55 2.37 -2.74
C ARG A 225 -22.55 3.81 -3.23
N TRP A 226 -22.49 4.72 -2.27
CA TRP A 226 -22.38 6.14 -2.49
C TRP A 226 -21.25 6.72 -1.65
N ASP A 227 -20.88 7.95 -1.96
CA ASP A 227 -20.03 8.76 -1.10
C ASP A 227 -20.65 8.92 0.30
N HIS A 228 -19.81 9.16 1.30
CA HIS A 228 -20.20 9.37 2.71
C HIS A 228 -20.89 8.19 3.43
N MET A 229 -21.15 7.08 2.74
CA MET A 229 -21.62 5.84 3.37
C MET A 229 -20.60 5.27 4.37
N PRO A 230 -21.04 4.51 5.39
CA PRO A 230 -20.14 3.84 6.33
C PRO A 230 -19.24 2.80 5.64
N LEU A 231 -18.35 2.15 6.40
CA LEU A 231 -17.42 1.16 5.85
C LEU A 231 -18.13 -0.06 5.25
N SER A 232 -19.29 -0.48 5.77
CA SER A 232 -19.92 -1.76 5.39
C SER A 232 -20.16 -1.91 3.88
N PRO A 233 -20.83 -0.96 3.18
CA PRO A 233 -21.01 -1.07 1.73
C PRO A 233 -19.69 -1.04 0.94
N HIS A 234 -18.65 -0.38 1.45
CA HIS A 234 -17.35 -0.27 0.80
C HIS A 234 -16.36 -1.38 1.18
N ALA A 235 -16.66 -2.19 2.20
CA ALA A 235 -15.79 -3.25 2.68
C ALA A 235 -15.42 -4.28 1.59
N PRO A 236 -16.34 -4.73 0.70
CA PRO A 236 -16.00 -5.64 -0.40
C PRO A 236 -14.85 -5.16 -1.28
N THR A 237 -14.76 -3.86 -1.56
CA THR A 237 -13.67 -3.23 -2.34
C THR A 237 -12.32 -3.41 -1.65
N PHE A 238 -12.24 -3.13 -0.35
CA PHE A 238 -11.01 -3.31 0.42
C PHE A 238 -10.64 -4.81 0.57
N VAL A 239 -11.64 -5.67 0.80
CA VAL A 239 -11.44 -7.11 0.92
C VAL A 239 -10.92 -7.69 -0.40
N ALA A 240 -11.45 -7.26 -1.55
CA ALA A 240 -10.94 -7.68 -2.86
C ALA A 240 -9.44 -7.43 -3.00
N GLY A 241 -8.96 -6.23 -2.68
CA GLY A 241 -7.53 -5.91 -2.74
C GLY A 241 -6.69 -6.73 -1.74
N SER A 242 -7.19 -6.98 -0.53
CA SER A 242 -6.48 -7.82 0.46
C SER A 242 -6.41 -9.28 0.05
N MET A 243 -7.50 -9.81 -0.51
CA MET A 243 -7.56 -11.18 -1.04
C MET A 243 -6.60 -11.34 -2.21
N ALA A 244 -6.59 -10.39 -3.14
CA ALA A 244 -5.66 -10.38 -4.27
C ALA A 244 -4.19 -10.37 -3.81
N ALA A 245 -3.87 -9.61 -2.76
CA ALA A 245 -2.53 -9.61 -2.17
C ALA A 245 -2.16 -10.97 -1.55
N VAL A 246 -3.08 -11.62 -0.82
CA VAL A 246 -2.86 -12.96 -0.25
C VAL A 246 -2.67 -13.99 -1.36
N LEU A 247 -3.53 -13.97 -2.38
CA LEU A 247 -3.42 -14.84 -3.55
C LEU A 247 -2.08 -14.65 -4.26
N PHE A 248 -1.68 -13.40 -4.51
CA PHE A 248 -0.39 -13.09 -5.12
C PHE A 248 0.79 -13.63 -4.30
N VAL A 249 0.84 -13.36 -2.99
CA VAL A 249 1.94 -13.83 -2.13
C VAL A 249 1.99 -15.36 -2.08
N LYS A 250 0.84 -16.04 -1.94
CA LYS A 250 0.79 -17.50 -1.90
C LYS A 250 1.17 -18.13 -3.23
N PHE A 251 0.69 -17.57 -4.34
CA PHE A 251 0.99 -18.05 -5.67
C PHE A 251 2.47 -17.83 -6.03
N GLU A 252 3.02 -16.64 -5.73
CA GLU A 252 4.45 -16.35 -5.90
C GLU A 252 5.33 -17.31 -5.08
N THR A 253 4.95 -17.60 -3.83
CA THR A 253 5.67 -18.54 -2.98
C THR A 253 5.63 -19.96 -3.54
N TRP A 254 4.44 -20.42 -3.94
CA TRP A 254 4.26 -21.73 -4.56
C TRP A 254 5.07 -21.88 -5.86
N MET A 255 5.07 -20.87 -6.73
CA MET A 255 5.87 -20.91 -7.96
C MET A 255 7.36 -21.03 -7.67
N LYS A 256 7.87 -20.31 -6.66
CA LYS A 256 9.28 -20.38 -6.25
C LYS A 256 9.63 -21.76 -5.67
N GLU A 257 8.77 -22.32 -4.84
CA GLU A 257 8.98 -23.63 -4.21
C GLU A 257 8.93 -24.78 -5.23
N THR A 258 8.01 -24.72 -6.18
CA THR A 258 7.84 -25.75 -7.22
C THR A 258 8.69 -25.51 -8.47
N ARG A 259 9.40 -24.37 -8.54
CA ARG A 259 10.08 -23.87 -9.76
C ARG A 259 9.14 -23.88 -10.97
N PHE A 260 7.88 -23.52 -10.75
CA PHE A 260 6.88 -23.48 -11.78
C PHE A 260 7.16 -22.32 -12.74
N GLU A 261 7.20 -22.63 -14.03
CA GLU A 261 7.28 -21.66 -15.10
C GLU A 261 6.05 -21.78 -16.00
N PHE A 262 5.49 -20.64 -16.41
CA PHE A 262 4.35 -20.64 -17.29
C PHE A 262 4.74 -21.10 -18.70
N THR A 263 4.01 -22.09 -19.22
CA THR A 263 4.11 -22.46 -20.64
C THR A 263 3.50 -21.37 -21.52
N GLY A 264 3.96 -21.23 -22.78
CA GLY A 264 3.42 -20.22 -23.69
C GLY A 264 1.91 -20.31 -23.97
N ARG A 265 1.31 -21.51 -23.83
CA ARG A 265 -0.16 -21.67 -23.88
C ARG A 265 -0.85 -21.10 -22.63
N GLN A 266 -0.30 -21.36 -21.45
CA GLN A 266 -0.80 -20.82 -20.19
C GLN A 266 -0.66 -19.29 -20.15
N ILE A 267 0.47 -18.74 -20.59
CA ILE A 267 0.66 -17.28 -20.70
C ILE A 267 -0.45 -16.68 -21.57
N ARG A 268 -0.69 -17.24 -22.77
CA ARG A 268 -1.77 -16.74 -23.65
C ARG A 268 -3.16 -16.84 -23.02
N ALA A 269 -3.45 -17.92 -22.30
CA ALA A 269 -4.72 -18.07 -21.60
C ALA A 269 -4.89 -17.04 -20.47
N VAL A 270 -3.86 -16.83 -19.66
CA VAL A 270 -3.86 -15.82 -18.59
C VAL A 270 -4.00 -14.41 -19.16
N ARG A 271 -3.31 -14.11 -20.27
CA ARG A 271 -3.43 -12.82 -20.98
C ARG A 271 -4.80 -12.62 -21.60
N ALA A 272 -5.45 -13.67 -22.09
CA ALA A 272 -6.83 -13.56 -22.57
C ALA A 272 -7.78 -13.18 -21.43
N VAL A 273 -7.63 -13.80 -20.25
CA VAL A 273 -8.39 -13.45 -19.04
C VAL A 273 -8.13 -12.01 -18.61
N GLU A 274 -6.88 -11.57 -18.57
CA GLU A 274 -6.51 -10.19 -18.27
C GLU A 274 -7.11 -9.20 -19.27
N PHE A 275 -7.01 -9.47 -20.57
CA PHE A 275 -7.55 -8.59 -21.60
C PHE A 275 -9.08 -8.50 -21.52
N SER A 276 -9.77 -9.62 -21.25
CA SER A 276 -11.20 -9.60 -20.96
C SER A 276 -11.52 -8.80 -19.70
N ALA A 277 -10.77 -9.00 -18.61
CA ALA A 277 -10.97 -8.26 -17.37
C ALA A 277 -10.74 -6.75 -17.57
N LEU A 278 -9.70 -6.36 -18.29
CA LEU A 278 -9.39 -4.98 -18.64
C LEU A 278 -10.48 -4.37 -19.55
N SER A 279 -10.98 -5.12 -20.53
CA SER A 279 -12.04 -4.66 -21.43
C SER A 279 -13.35 -4.41 -20.69
N ILE A 280 -13.72 -5.31 -19.76
CA ILE A 280 -14.89 -5.13 -18.90
C ILE A 280 -14.65 -3.94 -17.95
N LEU A 281 -13.47 -3.86 -17.33
CA LEU A 281 -13.08 -2.76 -16.44
C LEU A 281 -13.22 -1.40 -17.12
N LEU A 282 -12.68 -1.27 -18.33
CA LEU A 282 -12.80 -0.05 -19.13
C LEU A 282 -14.24 0.22 -19.55
N SER A 283 -15.01 -0.81 -19.90
CA SER A 283 -16.43 -0.64 -20.17
C SER A 283 -17.20 -0.09 -18.98
N LEU A 284 -16.99 -0.65 -17.79
CA LEU A 284 -17.63 -0.19 -16.56
C LEU A 284 -17.23 1.24 -16.21
N SER A 285 -15.96 1.57 -16.41
CA SER A 285 -15.40 2.89 -16.09
C SER A 285 -15.84 3.97 -17.09
N PHE A 286 -15.99 3.61 -18.37
CA PHE A 286 -16.26 4.52 -19.48
C PHE A 286 -17.61 4.25 -20.17
N ARG A 287 -18.62 3.79 -19.41
CA ARG A 287 -20.02 3.54 -19.85
C ARG A 287 -20.13 2.84 -21.22
N GLY A 288 -19.60 1.63 -21.32
CA GLY A 288 -19.85 0.79 -22.48
C GLY A 288 -18.90 1.00 -23.66
N LEU A 289 -17.70 1.56 -23.44
CA LEU A 289 -16.64 1.74 -24.46
C LEU A 289 -16.52 0.53 -25.42
N PHE A 290 -16.66 -0.70 -24.91
CA PHE A 290 -16.67 -1.94 -25.70
C PHE A 290 -18.07 -2.50 -25.98
N PHE A 291 -19.02 -2.27 -25.08
CA PHE A 291 -20.32 -2.94 -25.07
C PHE A 291 -21.33 -2.25 -25.99
N HIS A 292 -21.26 -0.93 -26.19
CA HIS A 292 -22.12 -0.23 -27.16
C HIS A 292 -22.01 -0.79 -28.59
N TRP A 293 -20.87 -1.41 -28.94
CA TRP A 293 -20.60 -1.98 -30.25
C TRP A 293 -20.81 -3.50 -30.33
N VAL A 294 -20.95 -4.19 -29.19
CA VAL A 294 -20.93 -5.67 -29.14
C VAL A 294 -22.14 -6.25 -28.40
N HIS A 295 -22.55 -5.69 -27.26
CA HIS A 295 -23.68 -6.17 -26.45
C HIS A 295 -24.10 -5.14 -25.41
N GLY A 296 -25.37 -5.08 -24.97
CA GLY A 296 -25.78 -4.18 -23.87
C GLY A 296 -24.88 -4.31 -22.62
N ASN A 297 -24.62 -3.20 -21.93
CA ASN A 297 -23.74 -3.17 -20.76
C ASN A 297 -24.21 -4.22 -19.74
N VAL A 298 -23.37 -5.23 -19.48
CA VAL A 298 -23.71 -6.37 -18.61
C VAL A 298 -23.82 -5.97 -17.15
N ALA A 299 -23.19 -4.86 -16.76
CA ALA A 299 -23.36 -4.32 -15.42
C ALA A 299 -24.80 -3.86 -15.20
N PRO A 300 -25.38 -4.10 -14.01
CA PRO A 300 -26.69 -3.57 -13.68
C PRO A 300 -26.68 -2.05 -13.89
N THR A 301 -27.69 -1.52 -14.60
CA THR A 301 -27.91 -0.06 -14.78
C THR A 301 -28.42 0.56 -13.49
N THR A 302 -27.72 0.26 -12.41
CA THR A 302 -28.15 0.54 -11.07
C THR A 302 -27.58 1.86 -10.57
N PRO A 303 -28.29 2.54 -9.66
CA PRO A 303 -27.85 3.80 -9.12
C PRO A 303 -26.65 3.59 -8.17
N GLY A 304 -25.56 4.33 -8.37
CA GLY A 304 -24.40 4.35 -7.46
C GLY A 304 -23.03 4.17 -8.12
N PHE A 305 -22.02 3.91 -7.30
CA PHE A 305 -20.63 3.71 -7.73
C PHE A 305 -20.43 2.34 -8.38
N PRO A 306 -19.81 2.26 -9.57
CA PRO A 306 -19.53 0.97 -10.21
C PRO A 306 -18.56 0.14 -9.37
N PHE A 307 -18.80 -1.16 -9.27
CA PHE A 307 -17.90 -2.09 -8.60
C PHE A 307 -16.86 -2.64 -9.57
N ILE A 308 -15.70 -1.99 -9.62
CA ILE A 308 -14.60 -2.37 -10.52
C ILE A 308 -13.52 -3.21 -9.83
N SER A 309 -13.65 -3.40 -8.53
CA SER A 309 -12.58 -3.83 -7.64
C SER A 309 -12.02 -5.21 -7.99
N VAL A 310 -12.89 -6.19 -8.27
CA VAL A 310 -12.46 -7.55 -8.65
C VAL A 310 -11.70 -7.53 -9.97
N LEU A 311 -12.22 -6.86 -11.00
CA LEU A 311 -11.58 -6.76 -12.31
C LEU A 311 -10.22 -6.06 -12.21
N LEU A 312 -10.16 -4.96 -11.45
CA LEU A 312 -8.91 -4.25 -11.18
C LEU A 312 -7.91 -5.19 -10.51
N THR A 313 -8.30 -5.93 -9.46
CA THR A 313 -7.38 -6.86 -8.79
C THR A 313 -6.87 -7.98 -9.69
N VAL A 314 -7.69 -8.48 -10.62
CA VAL A 314 -7.24 -9.48 -11.62
C VAL A 314 -6.15 -8.88 -12.50
N VAL A 315 -6.37 -7.68 -13.04
CA VAL A 315 -5.36 -6.99 -13.86
C VAL A 315 -4.08 -6.75 -13.06
N LEU A 316 -4.18 -6.25 -11.82
CA LEU A 316 -3.01 -5.99 -10.98
C LEU A 316 -2.20 -7.26 -10.68
N VAL A 317 -2.87 -8.36 -10.34
CA VAL A 317 -2.20 -9.63 -10.03
C VAL A 317 -1.55 -10.22 -11.28
N VAL A 318 -2.23 -10.19 -12.43
CA VAL A 318 -1.63 -10.69 -13.68
C VAL A 318 -0.43 -9.85 -14.11
N GLU A 319 -0.50 -8.52 -14.09
CA GLU A 319 0.64 -7.64 -14.42
C GLU A 319 1.82 -7.82 -13.45
N MET A 320 1.57 -8.16 -12.18
CA MET A 320 2.64 -8.46 -11.23
C MET A 320 3.32 -9.81 -11.46
N LEU A 321 2.60 -10.80 -11.98
CA LEU A 321 3.14 -12.12 -12.28
C LEU A 321 3.79 -12.17 -13.66
N LEU A 322 3.18 -11.47 -14.61
CA LEU A 322 3.56 -11.39 -16.01
C LEU A 322 3.47 -9.90 -16.39
N PRO A 323 4.56 -9.12 -16.32
CA PRO A 323 4.57 -7.73 -16.79
C PRO A 323 4.27 -7.65 -18.30
N SER A 324 3.44 -6.69 -18.71
CA SER A 324 3.11 -6.44 -20.13
C SER A 324 3.31 -4.98 -20.53
N GLY A 325 3.00 -4.65 -21.79
CA GLY A 325 2.97 -3.27 -22.26
C GLY A 325 2.04 -2.36 -21.45
N LEU A 326 1.02 -2.90 -20.78
CA LEU A 326 0.16 -2.14 -19.86
C LEU A 326 0.94 -1.67 -18.63
N SER A 327 1.70 -2.56 -17.97
CA SER A 327 2.59 -2.15 -16.87
C SER A 327 3.59 -1.11 -17.34
N SER A 328 4.22 -1.28 -18.51
CA SER A 328 5.15 -0.30 -19.08
C SER A 328 4.52 1.07 -19.33
N LEU A 329 3.26 1.11 -19.81
CA LEU A 329 2.51 2.35 -20.00
C LEU A 329 2.24 3.04 -18.66
N LEU A 330 1.83 2.29 -17.65
CA LEU A 330 1.58 2.80 -16.30
C LEU A 330 2.88 3.22 -15.60
N GLU A 331 4.02 2.66 -15.97
CA GLU A 331 5.34 3.06 -15.51
C GLU A 331 5.85 4.36 -16.13
N TRP A 332 5.06 5.02 -16.97
CA TRP A 332 5.41 6.33 -17.51
C TRP A 332 5.72 7.32 -16.37
N SER A 333 6.83 8.06 -16.52
CA SER A 333 7.38 8.93 -15.47
C SER A 333 6.36 9.94 -14.96
N ALA A 334 5.55 10.52 -15.85
CA ALA A 334 4.51 11.48 -15.48
C ALA A 334 3.42 10.85 -14.59
N LEU A 335 2.94 9.64 -14.93
CA LEU A 335 1.94 8.93 -14.12
C LEU A 335 2.53 8.50 -12.78
N ARG A 336 3.76 8.00 -12.76
CA ARG A 336 4.45 7.65 -11.51
C ARG A 336 4.65 8.88 -10.61
N TYR A 337 4.97 10.03 -11.19
CA TYR A 337 5.07 11.28 -10.46
C TYR A 337 3.73 11.67 -9.85
N CYS A 338 2.66 11.68 -10.64
CA CYS A 338 1.30 11.90 -10.13
C CYS A 338 0.93 10.89 -9.03
N GLY A 339 1.37 9.64 -9.15
CA GLY A 339 1.21 8.59 -8.15
C GLY A 339 1.94 8.87 -6.84
N LYS A 340 3.16 9.41 -6.91
CA LYS A 340 3.98 9.79 -5.76
C LYS A 340 3.29 10.87 -4.93
N VAL A 341 2.76 11.90 -5.59
CA VAL A 341 2.05 13.04 -4.98
C VAL A 341 0.52 12.85 -4.94
N SER A 342 0.03 11.63 -5.18
CA SER A 342 -1.41 11.36 -5.42
C SER A 342 -2.29 11.77 -4.26
N PHE A 343 -1.77 11.62 -3.03
CA PHE A 343 -2.49 11.98 -1.81
C PHE A 343 -2.66 13.49 -1.70
N SER A 344 -1.61 14.24 -2.00
CA SER A 344 -1.67 15.70 -2.06
C SER A 344 -2.60 16.21 -3.18
N ILE A 345 -2.59 15.58 -4.37
CA ILE A 345 -3.58 15.89 -5.43
C ILE A 345 -5.00 15.65 -4.92
N TYR A 346 -5.24 14.50 -4.29
CA TYR A 346 -6.55 14.10 -3.79
C TYR A 346 -7.11 15.06 -2.74
N LEU A 347 -6.32 15.55 -1.77
CA LEU A 347 -6.84 16.48 -0.77
C LEU A 347 -6.95 17.93 -1.26
N LEU A 348 -6.06 18.37 -2.15
CA LEU A 348 -5.89 19.80 -2.40
C LEU A 348 -6.56 20.31 -3.68
N HIS A 349 -7.01 19.41 -4.57
CA HIS A 349 -7.60 19.83 -5.85
C HIS A 349 -8.82 20.75 -5.70
N GLY A 350 -9.64 20.59 -4.64
CA GLY A 350 -10.80 21.46 -4.38
C GLY A 350 -10.43 22.95 -4.26
N PHE A 351 -9.28 23.27 -3.64
CA PHE A 351 -8.77 24.64 -3.52
C PHE A 351 -8.43 25.29 -4.86
N VAL A 352 -8.10 24.48 -5.87
CA VAL A 352 -7.72 24.95 -7.21
C VAL A 352 -8.93 24.97 -8.13
N ILE A 353 -9.67 23.84 -8.21
CA ILE A 353 -10.78 23.67 -9.14
C ILE A 353 -11.90 24.67 -8.89
N TYR A 354 -12.23 24.91 -7.62
CA TYR A 354 -13.32 25.81 -7.23
C TYR A 354 -12.84 27.25 -6.98
N ASN A 355 -11.58 27.57 -7.27
CA ASN A 355 -11.08 28.94 -7.21
C ASN A 355 -11.74 29.79 -8.29
N HIS A 356 -12.22 30.98 -7.91
CA HIS A 356 -12.91 31.89 -8.83
C HIS A 356 -12.02 32.25 -10.02
N GLY A 357 -10.75 32.60 -9.80
CA GLY A 357 -9.84 33.02 -10.87
C GLY A 357 -9.52 31.92 -11.89
N VAL A 358 -9.65 30.65 -11.51
CA VAL A 358 -9.53 29.51 -12.42
C VAL A 358 -10.87 29.23 -13.11
N LYS A 359 -11.97 29.23 -12.35
CA LYS A 359 -13.32 28.91 -12.86
C LYS A 359 -13.83 29.93 -13.87
N THR A 360 -13.47 31.22 -13.73
CA THR A 360 -13.96 32.30 -14.61
C THR A 360 -13.15 32.49 -15.89
N GLN A 361 -12.08 31.74 -16.11
CA GLN A 361 -11.32 31.88 -17.36
C GLN A 361 -12.20 31.52 -18.56
N PRO A 362 -12.22 32.35 -19.63
CA PRO A 362 -13.16 32.16 -20.73
C PRO A 362 -12.79 30.95 -21.59
N SER A 363 -11.50 30.75 -21.86
CA SER A 363 -10.99 29.66 -22.67
C SER A 363 -11.05 28.33 -21.89
N TYR A 364 -11.62 27.33 -22.54
CA TYR A 364 -11.67 25.95 -22.05
C TYR A 364 -10.27 25.38 -21.79
N TYR A 365 -9.34 25.62 -22.70
CA TYR A 365 -7.97 25.11 -22.57
C TYR A 365 -7.25 25.78 -21.39
N ASP A 366 -7.47 27.07 -21.18
CA ASP A 366 -6.87 27.81 -20.07
C ASP A 366 -7.34 27.23 -18.73
N ARG A 367 -8.65 26.96 -18.59
CA ARG A 367 -9.20 26.28 -17.40
C ARG A 367 -8.57 24.89 -17.21
N MET A 368 -8.43 24.11 -18.28
CA MET A 368 -7.82 22.78 -18.23
C MET A 368 -6.38 22.82 -17.74
N PHE A 369 -5.55 23.64 -18.39
CA PHE A 369 -4.13 23.75 -18.07
C PHE A 369 -3.90 24.38 -16.69
N LEU A 370 -4.71 25.37 -16.29
CA LEU A 370 -4.62 25.96 -14.96
C LEU A 370 -5.05 24.97 -13.88
N ARG A 371 -6.16 24.25 -14.03
CA ARG A 371 -6.58 23.25 -13.04
C ARG A 371 -5.54 22.16 -12.87
N LEU A 372 -5.06 21.58 -13.97
CA LEU A 372 -4.06 20.52 -13.91
C LEU A 372 -2.71 21.06 -13.37
N GLY A 373 -2.22 22.16 -13.94
CA GLY A 373 -0.93 22.76 -13.60
C GLY A 373 -0.88 23.26 -12.16
N LEU A 374 -1.87 24.05 -11.73
CA LEU A 374 -1.91 24.57 -10.35
C LEU A 374 -2.19 23.47 -9.32
N THR A 375 -3.00 22.45 -9.65
CA THR A 375 -3.19 21.29 -8.75
C THR A 375 -1.90 20.51 -8.58
N LEU A 376 -1.19 20.22 -9.68
CA LEU A 376 0.10 19.54 -9.61
C LEU A 376 1.15 20.37 -8.90
N MET A 377 1.19 21.69 -9.13
CA MET A 377 2.10 22.60 -8.44
C MET A 377 1.81 22.62 -6.93
N LEU A 378 0.56 22.85 -6.53
CA LEU A 378 0.14 22.86 -5.12
C LEU A 378 0.41 21.50 -4.45
N ALA A 379 0.08 20.40 -5.12
CA ALA A 379 0.34 19.06 -4.62
C ALA A 379 1.84 18.77 -4.48
N THR A 380 2.67 19.24 -5.41
CA THR A 380 4.13 19.09 -5.36
C THR A 380 4.72 19.87 -4.18
N VAL A 381 4.33 21.14 -4.03
CA VAL A 381 4.78 21.99 -2.92
C VAL A 381 4.37 21.37 -1.58
N SER A 382 3.09 20.97 -1.44
CA SER A 382 2.59 20.28 -0.25
C SER A 382 3.34 18.98 0.04
N TYR A 383 3.61 18.17 -0.99
CA TYR A 383 4.34 16.92 -0.85
C TYR A 383 5.74 17.16 -0.25
N HIS A 384 6.48 18.15 -0.75
CA HIS A 384 7.83 18.43 -0.26
C HIS A 384 7.86 19.11 1.11
N LEU A 385 6.84 19.90 1.45
CA LEU A 385 6.78 20.62 2.72
C LEU A 385 6.19 19.79 3.87
N VAL A 386 5.26 18.86 3.58
CA VAL A 386 4.47 18.16 4.60
C VAL A 386 4.64 16.66 4.48
N GLU A 387 4.27 16.10 3.33
CA GLU A 387 4.13 14.66 3.16
C GLU A 387 5.48 13.93 3.22
N TYR A 388 6.51 14.48 2.60
CA TYR A 388 7.85 13.92 2.53
C TYR A 388 8.60 14.03 3.87
N PRO A 389 8.67 15.21 4.54
CA PRO A 389 9.25 15.31 5.88
C PRO A 389 8.57 14.39 6.88
N SER A 390 7.25 14.26 6.81
CA SER A 390 6.48 13.34 7.64
C SER A 390 6.88 11.86 7.41
N GLN A 391 7.07 11.45 6.15
CA GLN A 391 7.57 10.12 5.84
C GLN A 391 9.01 9.89 6.34
N LEU A 392 9.87 10.90 6.33
CA LEU A 392 11.20 10.81 6.94
C LEU A 392 11.11 10.64 8.45
N LEU A 393 10.18 11.31 9.13
CA LEU A 393 9.91 11.09 10.56
C LEU A 393 9.46 9.64 10.80
N ALA A 394 8.61 9.08 9.95
CA ALA A 394 8.22 7.67 10.04
C ALA A 394 9.44 6.74 9.96
N GLN A 395 10.38 7.00 9.05
CA GLN A 395 11.62 6.20 8.96
C GLN A 395 12.49 6.33 10.21
N ARG A 396 12.57 7.52 10.81
CA ARG A 396 13.25 7.73 12.10
C ARG A 396 12.57 6.93 13.20
N THR A 397 11.23 6.92 13.27
CA THR A 397 10.50 6.09 14.23
C THR A 397 10.76 4.59 14.02
N THR A 398 10.83 4.11 12.78
CA THR A 398 11.20 2.72 12.48
C THR A 398 12.58 2.37 13.06
N ARG A 399 13.59 3.23 12.81
CA ARG A 399 14.95 3.03 13.32
C ARG A 399 15.00 3.03 14.84
N TYR A 400 14.23 3.91 15.47
CA TYR A 400 14.11 3.98 16.92
C TYR A 400 13.50 2.70 17.52
N LEU A 401 12.37 2.24 16.97
CA LEU A 401 11.72 0.99 17.41
C LEU A 401 12.64 -0.22 17.24
N ALA A 402 13.39 -0.29 16.14
CA ALA A 402 14.36 -1.37 15.91
C ALA A 402 15.52 -1.36 16.95
N LYS A 403 16.02 -0.17 17.33
CA LYS A 403 17.04 -0.05 18.38
C LYS A 403 16.51 -0.51 19.75
N GLN A 404 15.28 -0.12 20.10
CA GLN A 404 14.67 -0.55 21.36
C GLN A 404 14.40 -2.06 21.41
N GLU A 405 14.06 -2.67 20.26
CA GLU A 405 13.90 -4.12 20.14
C GLU A 405 15.23 -4.84 20.43
N LEU A 406 16.34 -4.34 19.88
CA LEU A 406 17.67 -4.89 20.10
C LEU A 406 18.10 -4.77 21.57
N GLN A 407 18.00 -3.56 22.15
CA GLN A 407 18.36 -3.32 23.55
C GLN A 407 17.57 -4.20 24.52
N GLY A 408 16.26 -4.30 24.30
CA GLY A 408 15.39 -5.15 25.11
C GLY A 408 15.68 -6.65 25.00
N SER A 409 16.26 -7.08 23.87
CA SER A 409 16.72 -8.46 23.69
C SER A 409 18.03 -8.71 24.43
N THR A 410 18.96 -7.75 24.40
CA THR A 410 20.25 -7.81 25.12
C THR A 410 20.06 -7.82 26.64
N GLU A 411 19.19 -6.97 27.18
CA GLU A 411 18.88 -6.93 28.62
C GLU A 411 18.20 -8.22 29.09
N ALA A 412 17.30 -8.80 28.29
CA ALA A 412 16.68 -10.09 28.60
C ALA A 412 17.72 -11.22 28.65
N VAL A 413 18.69 -11.24 27.73
CA VAL A 413 19.78 -12.23 27.72
C VAL A 413 20.69 -12.07 28.96
N HIS A 414 21.06 -10.84 29.32
CA HIS A 414 21.86 -10.58 30.54
C HIS A 414 21.10 -10.92 31.83
N SER A 415 19.78 -10.69 31.88
CA SER A 415 18.96 -11.07 33.04
C SER A 415 18.83 -12.59 33.20
N ILE A 416 18.75 -13.34 32.09
CA ILE A 416 18.72 -14.81 32.14
C ILE A 416 20.09 -15.35 32.57
N GLN A 417 21.19 -14.86 31.98
CA GLN A 417 22.54 -15.29 32.38
C GLN A 417 22.89 -14.96 33.83
N SER A 418 22.42 -13.82 34.36
CA SER A 418 22.64 -13.48 35.78
C SER A 418 21.81 -14.36 36.71
N LYS A 419 20.59 -14.74 36.34
CA LYS A 419 19.79 -15.71 37.11
C LYS A 419 20.41 -17.11 37.09
N ASP A 420 20.89 -17.57 35.94
CA ASP A 420 21.57 -18.88 35.85
C ASP A 420 22.86 -18.90 36.69
N ARG A 421 23.64 -17.81 36.73
CA ARG A 421 24.81 -17.68 37.62
C ARG A 421 24.46 -17.64 39.10
N ILE A 422 23.31 -17.08 39.48
CA ILE A 422 22.87 -17.06 40.88
C ILE A 422 22.42 -18.47 41.31
N VAL A 423 21.83 -19.25 40.40
CA VAL A 423 21.43 -20.65 40.65
C VAL A 423 22.65 -21.59 40.73
N GLU A 424 23.74 -21.33 40.00
CA GLU A 424 25.02 -22.05 40.17
C GLU A 424 25.79 -21.66 41.44
N GLY A 425 25.39 -20.58 42.13
CA GLY A 425 26.05 -20.06 43.33
C GLY A 425 25.48 -20.54 44.67
N THR A 426 24.33 -21.22 44.69
CA THR A 426 23.77 -21.84 45.90
C THR A 426 23.96 -23.35 45.83
N GLY A 427 25.11 -23.80 46.33
CA GLY A 427 25.41 -25.21 46.48
C GLY A 427 24.47 -25.86 47.49
N GLU A 428 23.64 -26.79 47.01
CA GLU A 428 23.47 -28.10 47.61
C GLU A 428 23.04 -29.08 46.51
N VAL A 429 23.90 -30.05 46.22
CA VAL A 429 23.63 -31.19 45.34
C VAL A 429 22.79 -32.20 46.11
N PRO A 430 21.71 -32.74 45.51
CA PRO A 430 21.75 -34.18 45.27
C PRO A 430 21.27 -34.57 43.86
N SER A 431 22.15 -35.30 43.18
CA SER A 431 21.92 -36.45 42.30
C SER A 431 20.52 -36.64 41.68
N LEU A 432 20.38 -36.49 40.35
CA LEU A 432 19.83 -37.53 39.46
C LEU A 432 19.82 -37.11 37.96
N LEU A 433 20.62 -37.84 37.19
CA LEU A 433 20.47 -38.15 35.76
C LEU A 433 19.04 -38.02 35.19
N VAL A 434 18.83 -37.15 34.18
CA VAL A 434 17.92 -37.42 33.03
C VAL A 434 18.37 -36.67 31.75
N TYR A 435 18.93 -37.44 30.82
CA TYR A 435 18.85 -37.36 29.35
C TYR A 435 18.75 -35.99 28.63
N CYS A 436 19.85 -35.59 27.99
CA CYS A 436 19.85 -34.70 26.83
C CYS A 436 20.12 -35.54 25.56
N ARG A 437 19.08 -35.82 24.75
CA ARG A 437 19.19 -36.57 23.49
C ARG A 437 19.54 -35.61 22.35
N LYS A 438 20.79 -35.63 21.87
CA LYS A 438 21.16 -35.08 20.55
C LYS A 438 20.65 -36.02 19.44
N PRO A 439 20.09 -35.53 18.32
CA PRO A 439 19.83 -36.35 17.15
C PRO A 439 21.12 -36.48 16.32
N SER A 440 21.68 -37.68 16.26
CA SER A 440 22.78 -38.05 15.34
C SER A 440 22.21 -38.49 13.99
N PHE A 441 22.63 -37.78 12.93
CA PHE A 441 22.44 -38.15 11.53
C PHE A 441 23.04 -39.52 11.23
N VAL A 442 22.24 -40.45 10.69
CA VAL A 442 22.71 -41.71 10.10
C VAL A 442 22.55 -41.61 8.59
N LYS A 443 23.68 -41.61 7.86
CA LYS A 443 23.73 -41.84 6.42
C LYS A 443 23.34 -43.30 6.14
N ARG A 444 22.35 -43.52 5.27
CA ARG A 444 22.08 -44.83 4.67
C ARG A 444 22.72 -44.88 3.27
N THR A 445 23.66 -45.79 3.07
CA THR A 445 24.05 -46.31 1.76
C THR A 445 23.26 -47.59 1.45
N PRO A 446 23.02 -47.91 0.16
CA PRO A 446 22.15 -49.03 -0.24
C PRO A 446 22.92 -50.37 -0.29
N PRO A 447 22.25 -51.53 -0.18
CA PRO A 447 22.85 -52.79 -0.53
C PRO A 447 22.63 -53.14 -2.01
N ILE A 448 23.71 -53.62 -2.62
CA ILE A 448 23.75 -54.37 -3.88
C ILE A 448 23.46 -55.83 -3.54
N ALA A 449 22.46 -56.42 -4.21
CA ALA A 449 22.42 -57.79 -4.72
C ALA A 449 21.13 -57.95 -5.53
#